data_AF-A0A970PJN7-F1
#
_entry.id   AF-A0A970PJN7-F1
#
_cell.length_a   1.000
_cell.length_b   1.000
_cell.length_c   1.000
_cell.angle_alpha   90.00
_cell.angle_beta   90.00
_cell.angle_gamma   90.00
#
_symmetry.space_group_name_H-M   'P 1'
#
loop_
_entity.id
_entity.type
_entity.pdbx_description
1 polymer ?
#
loop_
_entity_poly.entity_id
_entity_poly.type
_entity_poly.pdbx_seq_one_letter_code
_entity_poly.pdbx_strand_id
1 'polypeptide(L)'
;FTAAMEEKLDDVEFGKTQWQELVKDYYDNLQKLIGAVDIKKEKGNFTQDSGITCDVCGEGRMLIKRSKGGEFLACERFPACKNSKNFTRDADGKIQIVVPTQLDEACPQCGSPLMKRTGRYGEFIACSNYPKCKYSRAITTGVKCPECGTGEIVQRRSKQGKTFYSCNRYPDCKWIGNDKPVKIACPNCNHPFMWEKYSKTRGTYKLCPNCKTTLE
;
A
#
# COMPACT_ATOMS: atom_id res chain seq x y z
N PHE A 1 17.50 -28.29 -5.96
CA PHE A 1 18.34 -27.77 -4.86
C PHE A 1 17.63 -27.92 -3.52
N THR A 2 16.43 -27.35 -3.35
CA THR A 2 15.64 -27.49 -2.10
C THR A 2 15.37 -28.95 -1.73
N ALA A 3 14.84 -29.78 -2.62
CA ALA A 3 14.58 -31.20 -2.32
C ALA A 3 15.83 -32.00 -1.91
N ALA A 4 16.96 -31.79 -2.60
CA ALA A 4 18.23 -32.45 -2.28
C ALA A 4 18.91 -31.89 -1.01
N MET A 5 18.47 -30.75 -0.49
CA MET A 5 18.92 -30.23 0.80
C MET A 5 18.15 -30.91 1.93
N GLU A 6 16.83 -31.11 1.76
CA GLU A 6 16.00 -31.83 2.74
C GLU A 6 16.50 -33.27 2.93
N GLU A 7 16.76 -34.01 1.86
CA GLU A 7 17.31 -35.39 1.95
C GLU A 7 18.62 -35.45 2.74
N LYS A 8 19.48 -34.43 2.61
CA LYS A 8 20.75 -34.36 3.35
C LYS A 8 20.57 -33.96 4.81
N LEU A 9 19.51 -33.20 5.13
CA LEU A 9 19.14 -32.89 6.51
C LEU A 9 18.56 -34.14 7.20
N ASP A 10 17.79 -34.94 6.47
CA ASP A 10 17.31 -36.24 6.95
C ASP A 10 18.49 -37.18 7.24
N ASP A 11 19.49 -37.24 6.36
CA ASP A 11 20.69 -38.07 6.58
C ASP A 11 21.52 -37.63 7.81
N VAL A 12 21.49 -36.34 8.17
CA VAL A 12 22.05 -35.82 9.43
C VAL A 12 21.22 -36.29 10.64
N GLU A 13 19.89 -36.29 10.52
CA GLU A 13 18.99 -36.79 11.57
C GLU A 13 19.19 -38.28 11.84
N PHE A 14 19.38 -39.08 10.77
CA PHE A 14 19.71 -40.50 10.88
C PHE A 14 21.18 -40.77 11.28
N GLY A 15 21.97 -39.73 11.53
CA GLY A 15 23.37 -39.84 11.97
C GLY A 15 24.34 -40.36 10.90
N LYS A 16 23.93 -40.37 9.63
CA LYS A 16 24.77 -40.83 8.51
C LYS A 16 25.80 -39.78 8.08
N THR A 17 25.60 -38.51 8.44
CA THR A 17 26.46 -37.40 8.02
C THR A 17 26.64 -36.38 9.15
N GLN A 18 27.82 -35.75 9.25
CA GLN A 18 28.03 -34.65 10.18
C GLN A 18 27.48 -33.33 9.63
N TRP A 19 26.63 -32.66 10.40
CA TRP A 19 25.97 -31.42 10.00
C TRP A 19 26.94 -30.28 9.67
N GLN A 20 28.12 -30.25 10.30
CA GLN A 20 29.13 -29.20 10.12
C GLN A 20 29.69 -29.20 8.70
N GLU A 21 29.93 -30.39 8.14
CA GLU A 21 30.43 -30.56 6.76
C GLU A 21 29.36 -30.11 5.76
N LEU A 22 28.10 -30.50 5.99
CA LEU A 22 26.96 -30.08 5.17
C LEU A 22 26.81 -28.55 5.13
N VAL A 23 26.86 -27.89 6.29
CA VAL A 23 26.69 -26.43 6.39
C VAL A 23 27.87 -25.71 5.76
N LYS A 24 29.10 -26.21 5.94
CA LYS A 24 30.29 -25.63 5.33
C LYS A 24 30.22 -25.69 3.81
N ASP A 25 29.89 -26.86 3.25
CA ASP A 25 29.73 -27.05 1.81
C ASP A 25 28.63 -26.16 1.23
N TYR A 26 27.51 -26.04 1.95
CA TYR A 26 26.43 -25.12 1.57
C TYR A 26 26.91 -23.67 1.56
N TYR A 27 27.59 -23.24 2.62
CA TYR A 27 28.06 -21.86 2.78
C TYR A 27 29.10 -21.50 1.70
N ASP A 28 30.05 -22.39 1.41
CA ASP A 28 31.08 -22.16 0.40
C ASP A 28 30.46 -22.06 -1.00
N ASN A 29 29.48 -22.91 -1.31
CA ASN A 29 28.72 -22.82 -2.56
C ASN A 29 27.90 -21.53 -2.63
N LEU A 30 27.25 -21.12 -1.53
CA LEU A 30 26.50 -19.88 -1.46
C LEU A 30 27.40 -18.66 -1.66
N GLN A 31 28.59 -18.63 -1.04
CA GLN A 31 29.56 -17.54 -1.19
C GLN A 31 30.05 -17.42 -2.65
N LYS A 32 30.34 -18.55 -3.30
CA LYS A 32 30.69 -18.55 -4.73
C LYS A 32 29.56 -17.98 -5.59
N LEU A 33 28.31 -18.37 -5.31
CA LEU A 33 27.14 -17.85 -6.02
C LEU A 33 26.94 -16.35 -5.79
N ILE A 34 27.05 -15.86 -4.54
CA ILE A 34 26.93 -14.44 -4.21
C ILE A 34 28.05 -13.63 -4.88
N GLY A 35 29.29 -14.13 -4.84
CA GLY A 35 30.45 -13.48 -5.45
C GLY A 35 30.37 -13.41 -6.98
N ALA A 36 29.68 -14.36 -7.62
CA ALA A 36 29.46 -14.37 -9.07
C ALA A 36 28.36 -13.39 -9.53
N VAL A 37 27.47 -12.94 -8.62
CA VAL A 37 26.36 -12.04 -8.96
C VAL A 37 26.81 -10.58 -8.92
N ASP A 38 26.86 -9.94 -10.09
CA ASP A 38 27.04 -8.49 -10.19
C ASP A 38 25.71 -7.76 -9.93
N ILE A 39 25.58 -7.21 -8.72
CA ILE A 39 24.40 -6.46 -8.26
C ILE A 39 24.07 -5.28 -9.20
N LYS A 40 25.07 -4.64 -9.82
CA LYS A 40 24.83 -3.48 -10.70
C LYS A 40 24.21 -3.94 -12.02
N LYS A 41 24.71 -5.04 -12.60
CA LYS A 41 24.20 -5.62 -13.84
C LYS A 41 22.77 -6.12 -13.67
N GLU A 42 22.48 -6.83 -12.57
CA GLU A 42 21.13 -7.29 -12.27
C GLU A 42 20.14 -6.13 -12.05
N LYS A 43 20.55 -5.06 -11.36
CA LYS A 43 19.72 -3.85 -11.23
C LYS A 43 19.45 -3.16 -12.58
N GLY A 44 20.40 -3.22 -13.50
CA GLY A 44 20.24 -2.72 -14.87
C GLY A 44 19.16 -3.46 -15.64
N ASN A 45 19.10 -4.80 -15.52
CA ASN A 45 18.11 -5.64 -16.22
C ASN A 45 16.65 -5.31 -15.86
N PHE A 46 16.39 -4.76 -14.68
CA PHE A 46 15.05 -4.34 -14.27
C PHE A 46 14.64 -2.95 -14.78
N THR A 47 15.42 -2.33 -15.66
CA THR A 47 15.14 -1.01 -16.23
C THR A 47 14.43 -1.17 -17.57
N GLN A 48 13.17 -0.76 -17.65
CA GLN A 48 12.38 -0.78 -18.89
C GLN A 48 12.02 0.64 -19.32
N ASP A 49 12.05 0.93 -20.62
CA ASP A 49 11.58 2.22 -21.15
C ASP A 49 10.05 2.24 -21.14
N SER A 50 9.45 3.28 -20.54
CA SER A 50 7.99 3.44 -20.50
C SER A 50 7.43 4.21 -21.70
N GLY A 51 8.29 4.81 -22.54
CA GLY A 51 7.91 5.70 -23.63
C GLY A 51 7.38 7.07 -23.17
N ILE A 52 7.31 7.34 -21.86
CA ILE A 52 6.75 8.57 -21.31
C ILE A 52 7.85 9.61 -21.09
N THR A 53 7.64 10.82 -21.60
CA THR A 53 8.53 11.97 -21.35
C THR A 53 8.32 12.53 -19.94
N CYS A 54 9.42 12.85 -19.27
CA CYS A 54 9.41 13.42 -17.93
C CYS A 54 8.94 14.89 -17.95
N ASP A 55 7.89 15.18 -17.20
CA ASP A 55 7.26 16.50 -17.07
C ASP A 55 8.07 17.53 -16.26
N VAL A 56 9.11 17.11 -15.52
CA VAL A 56 9.99 18.03 -14.76
C VAL A 56 11.18 18.51 -15.60
N CYS A 57 11.72 17.68 -16.49
CA CYS A 57 12.87 18.05 -17.32
C CYS A 57 12.52 18.24 -18.80
N GLY A 58 11.32 17.89 -19.25
CA GLY A 58 10.83 18.05 -20.62
C GLY A 58 11.46 17.12 -21.65
N GLU A 59 12.68 16.66 -21.43
CA GLU A 59 13.49 15.96 -22.42
C GLU A 59 13.88 14.52 -22.02
N GLY A 60 13.93 14.23 -20.72
CA GLY A 60 14.34 12.90 -20.23
C GLY A 60 13.20 11.90 -20.31
N ARG A 61 13.50 10.64 -20.67
CA ARG A 61 12.51 9.55 -20.63
C ARG A 61 12.31 9.03 -19.22
N MET A 62 11.10 8.54 -18.95
CA MET A 62 10.77 7.86 -17.71
C MET A 62 11.06 6.35 -17.88
N LEU A 63 11.90 5.82 -17.00
CA LEU A 63 12.27 4.42 -16.96
C LEU A 63 11.54 3.73 -15.80
N ILE A 64 10.96 2.56 -16.04
CA ILE A 64 10.41 1.69 -14.99
C ILE A 64 11.58 1.06 -14.26
N LYS A 65 11.68 1.30 -12.95
CA LYS A 65 12.63 0.67 -12.05
C LYS A 65 11.89 -0.09 -10.95
N ARG A 66 12.48 -1.16 -10.44
CA ARG A 66 11.91 -1.98 -9.37
C ARG A 66 12.58 -1.71 -8.03
N SER A 67 11.79 -1.50 -6.98
CA SER A 67 12.22 -1.38 -5.59
C SER A 67 11.47 -2.39 -4.70
N LYS A 68 11.83 -2.46 -3.41
CA LYS A 68 11.10 -3.24 -2.40
C LYS A 68 9.62 -2.83 -2.30
N GLY A 69 9.32 -1.56 -2.58
CA GLY A 69 7.96 -1.02 -2.57
C GLY A 69 7.15 -1.26 -3.84
N GLY A 70 7.73 -1.91 -4.86
CA GLY A 70 7.11 -2.11 -6.17
C GLY A 70 7.88 -1.41 -7.30
N GLU A 71 7.29 -1.44 -8.49
CA GLU A 71 7.79 -0.75 -9.68
C GLU A 71 7.38 0.73 -9.65
N PHE A 72 8.26 1.60 -10.11
CA PHE A 72 8.03 3.04 -10.21
C PHE A 72 8.73 3.62 -11.44
N LEU A 73 8.23 4.74 -11.94
CA LEU A 73 8.85 5.50 -13.01
C LEU A 73 9.90 6.44 -12.42
N ALA A 74 11.10 6.45 -13.01
CA ALA A 74 12.21 7.32 -12.64
C ALA A 74 12.79 7.99 -13.89
N CYS A 75 13.15 9.26 -13.81
CA CYS A 75 13.80 9.93 -14.92
C CYS A 75 15.18 9.30 -15.26
N GLU A 76 15.48 9.15 -16.54
CA GLU A 76 16.78 8.71 -17.07
C GLU A 76 17.94 9.61 -16.61
N ARG A 77 17.70 10.92 -16.51
CA ARG A 77 18.70 11.93 -16.09
C ARG A 77 18.99 11.95 -14.60
N PHE A 78 18.74 10.88 -13.84
CA PHE A 78 19.15 10.80 -12.44
C PHE A 78 20.69 10.75 -12.37
N PRO A 79 21.39 11.63 -11.61
CA PRO A 79 20.92 12.37 -10.43
C PRO A 79 20.43 13.81 -10.67
N ALA A 80 20.55 14.34 -11.89
CA ALA A 80 20.19 15.72 -12.23
C ALA A 80 18.67 15.97 -12.13
N CYS A 81 17.85 15.00 -12.54
CA CYS A 81 16.40 15.02 -12.34
C CYS A 81 15.99 13.93 -11.34
N LYS A 82 15.46 14.34 -10.17
CA LYS A 82 14.98 13.43 -9.11
C LYS A 82 13.48 13.14 -9.18
N ASN A 83 12.86 13.31 -10.35
CA ASN A 83 11.44 13.03 -10.54
C ASN A 83 11.18 11.51 -10.50
N SER A 84 10.25 11.10 -9.64
CA SER A 84 9.77 9.72 -9.55
C SER A 84 8.26 9.68 -9.37
N LYS A 85 7.61 8.73 -10.04
CA LYS A 85 6.15 8.59 -10.04
C LYS A 85 5.72 7.14 -9.94
N ASN A 86 4.59 6.92 -9.29
CA ASN A 86 3.91 5.63 -9.31
C ASN A 86 3.03 5.52 -10.56
N PHE A 87 2.82 4.30 -11.04
CA PHE A 87 1.97 4.03 -12.19
C PHE A 87 1.14 2.76 -11.97
N THR A 88 0.04 2.66 -12.72
CA THR A 88 -0.78 1.44 -12.84
C THR A 88 -0.72 0.94 -14.28
N ARG A 89 -0.84 -0.38 -14.46
CA ARG A 89 -0.93 -1.01 -15.78
C ARG A 89 -2.39 -1.35 -16.06
N ASP A 90 -2.93 -0.86 -17.16
CA ASP A 90 -4.26 -1.28 -17.62
C ASP A 90 -4.24 -2.68 -18.24
N ALA A 91 -5.41 -3.22 -18.54
CA ALA A 91 -5.58 -4.52 -19.22
C ALA A 91 -4.83 -4.60 -20.56
N ASP A 92 -4.66 -3.47 -21.24
CA ASP A 92 -3.91 -3.36 -22.51
C ASP A 92 -2.40 -3.13 -22.33
N GLY A 93 -1.90 -3.17 -21.08
CA GLY A 93 -0.48 -2.98 -20.77
C GLY A 93 0.04 -1.54 -20.88
N LYS A 94 -0.84 -0.56 -21.17
CA LYS A 94 -0.48 0.86 -21.15
C LYS A 94 -0.25 1.35 -19.71
N ILE A 95 0.78 2.16 -19.55
CA ILE A 95 1.19 2.76 -18.28
C ILE A 95 0.37 4.04 -18.07
N GLN A 96 -0.54 4.02 -17.11
CA GLN A 96 -1.21 5.22 -16.66
C GLN A 96 -0.50 5.77 -15.42
N ILE A 97 -0.02 7.01 -15.51
CA ILE A 97 0.46 7.74 -14.34
C ILE A 97 -0.76 8.03 -13.46
N VAL A 98 -0.71 7.59 -12.21
CA VAL A 98 -1.75 7.91 -11.23
C VAL A 98 -1.63 9.40 -10.90
N VAL A 99 -2.37 10.24 -11.61
CA VAL A 99 -2.46 11.67 -11.31
C VAL A 99 -3.31 11.82 -10.05
N PRO A 100 -2.81 12.50 -9.00
CA PRO A 100 -3.60 12.80 -7.81
C PRO A 100 -4.90 13.52 -8.18
N THR A 101 -6.05 12.94 -7.86
CA THR A 101 -7.34 13.59 -8.08
C THR A 101 -7.41 14.86 -7.24
N GLN A 102 -7.57 16.01 -7.89
CA GLN A 102 -7.83 17.28 -7.22
C GLN A 102 -9.25 17.26 -6.64
N LEU A 103 -9.40 17.77 -5.42
CA LEU A 103 -10.71 17.98 -4.79
C LEU A 103 -11.07 19.45 -4.94
N ASP A 104 -12.35 19.73 -5.10
CA ASP A 104 -12.90 21.09 -5.20
C ASP A 104 -12.86 21.85 -3.85
N GLU A 105 -12.27 21.27 -2.82
CA GLU A 105 -12.12 21.89 -1.50
C GLU A 105 -10.84 22.72 -1.42
N ALA A 106 -10.98 23.95 -0.94
CA ALA A 106 -9.85 24.83 -0.64
C ALA A 106 -9.19 24.46 0.70
N CYS A 107 -7.85 24.50 0.73
CA CYS A 107 -7.09 24.26 1.94
C CYS A 107 -7.36 25.37 2.99
N PRO A 108 -7.69 25.03 4.25
CA PRO A 108 -7.99 26.03 5.28
C PRO A 108 -6.79 26.89 5.69
N GLN A 109 -5.56 26.48 5.34
CA GLN A 109 -4.33 27.22 5.68
C GLN A 109 -3.84 28.16 4.58
N CYS A 110 -4.19 27.91 3.31
CA CYS A 110 -3.60 28.66 2.19
C CYS A 110 -4.55 28.91 1.01
N GLY A 111 -5.79 28.42 1.05
CA GLY A 111 -6.77 28.56 -0.03
C GLY A 111 -6.47 27.75 -1.30
N SER A 112 -5.30 27.10 -1.40
CA SER A 112 -4.94 26.26 -2.55
C SER A 112 -5.79 24.99 -2.59
N PRO A 113 -6.04 24.39 -3.78
CA PRO A 113 -6.86 23.20 -3.89
C PRO A 113 -6.24 22.01 -3.16
N LEU A 114 -7.08 21.20 -2.53
CA LEU A 114 -6.68 19.93 -1.92
C LEU A 114 -6.60 18.82 -2.97
N MET A 115 -5.75 17.82 -2.74
CA MET A 115 -5.61 16.66 -3.64
C MET A 115 -5.51 15.36 -2.85
N LYS A 116 -6.10 14.29 -3.39
CA LYS A 116 -5.94 12.92 -2.88
C LYS A 116 -4.56 12.38 -3.27
N ARG A 117 -3.73 12.10 -2.28
CA ARG A 117 -2.42 11.46 -2.46
C ARG A 117 -2.41 10.10 -1.79
N THR A 118 -1.60 9.19 -2.32
CA THR A 118 -1.42 7.85 -1.75
C THR A 118 -0.07 7.78 -1.06
N GLY A 119 -0.06 7.41 0.21
CA GLY A 119 1.15 7.22 1.01
C GLY A 119 1.27 5.80 1.56
N ARG A 120 2.28 5.58 2.43
CA ARG A 120 2.50 4.28 3.10
C ARG A 120 1.26 3.77 3.85
N TYR A 121 0.52 4.68 4.46
CA TYR A 121 -0.64 4.36 5.32
C TYR A 121 -1.98 4.33 4.58
N GLY A 122 -1.98 4.54 3.26
CA GLY A 122 -3.18 4.63 2.44
C GLY A 122 -3.35 6.01 1.81
N GLU A 123 -4.55 6.27 1.32
CA GLU A 123 -4.92 7.54 0.70
C GLU A 123 -5.20 8.61 1.75
N PHE A 124 -4.77 9.83 1.49
CA PHE A 124 -4.97 10.99 2.34
C PHE A 124 -5.13 12.25 1.50
N ILE A 125 -5.76 13.27 2.09
CA ILE A 125 -5.95 14.56 1.45
C ILE A 125 -4.80 15.47 1.87
N ALA A 126 -4.09 16.04 0.90
CA ALA A 126 -2.97 16.94 1.11
C ALA A 126 -3.15 18.24 0.32
N CYS A 127 -2.54 19.32 0.80
CA CYS A 127 -2.47 20.55 0.02
C CYS A 127 -1.63 20.35 -1.26
N SER A 128 -2.11 20.91 -2.37
CA SER A 128 -1.36 20.99 -3.64
C SER A 128 -0.01 21.70 -3.48
N ASN A 129 0.04 22.75 -2.65
CA ASN A 129 1.19 23.63 -2.47
C ASN A 129 2.26 23.10 -1.49
N TYR A 130 2.31 21.78 -1.27
CA TYR A 130 3.40 21.16 -0.52
C TYR A 130 4.72 21.32 -1.30
N PRO A 131 5.84 21.76 -0.69
CA PRO A 131 6.17 21.80 0.74
C PRO A 131 5.85 23.11 1.49
N LYS A 132 5.34 24.15 0.81
CA LYS A 132 5.04 25.46 1.41
C LYS A 132 3.86 25.38 2.40
N CYS A 133 2.84 24.59 2.07
CA CYS A 133 1.74 24.27 2.98
C CYS A 133 1.79 22.78 3.37
N LYS A 134 1.90 22.49 4.68
CA LYS A 134 1.99 21.13 5.24
C LYS A 134 0.64 20.56 5.68
N TYR A 135 -0.47 21.17 5.26
CA TYR A 135 -1.80 20.68 5.59
C TYR A 135 -2.05 19.28 4.99
N SER A 136 -2.42 18.34 5.84
CA SER A 136 -2.86 17.00 5.45
C SER A 136 -3.93 16.50 6.41
N ARG A 137 -4.96 15.83 5.88
CA ARG A 137 -6.00 15.16 6.67
C ARG A 137 -6.30 13.78 6.12
N ALA A 138 -6.75 12.87 6.98
CA ALA A 138 -7.23 11.56 6.55
C ALA A 138 -8.56 11.68 5.79
N ILE A 139 -8.81 10.76 4.86
CA ILE A 139 -10.13 10.62 4.23
C ILE A 139 -11.07 10.06 5.30
N THR A 140 -12.11 10.80 5.64
CA THR A 140 -13.13 10.35 6.59
C THR A 140 -14.21 9.59 5.85
N THR A 141 -14.71 8.50 6.44
CA THR A 141 -15.86 7.76 5.90
C THR A 141 -17.17 8.55 6.12
N GLY A 142 -17.06 9.67 6.85
CA GLY A 142 -18.13 10.60 7.21
C GLY A 142 -19.20 9.99 8.12
N VAL A 143 -18.94 8.82 8.68
CA VAL A 143 -19.72 8.20 9.74
C VAL A 143 -19.20 8.73 11.08
N LYS A 144 -20.09 9.24 11.92
CA LYS A 144 -19.76 9.67 13.28
C LYS A 144 -19.45 8.44 14.14
N CYS A 145 -18.43 8.57 14.98
CA CYS A 145 -18.02 7.52 15.89
C CYS A 145 -19.14 7.23 16.92
N PRO A 146 -19.57 5.97 17.09
CA PRO A 146 -20.68 5.63 17.98
C PRO A 146 -20.34 5.86 19.46
N GLU A 147 -19.07 5.76 19.85
CA GLU A 147 -18.65 5.97 21.24
C GLU A 147 -18.60 7.44 21.66
N CYS A 148 -18.08 8.34 20.80
CA CYS A 148 -17.84 9.73 21.19
C CYS A 148 -18.81 10.73 20.57
N GLY A 149 -19.61 10.34 19.57
CA GLY A 149 -20.61 11.18 18.87
C GLY A 149 -20.07 12.38 18.09
N THR A 150 -18.83 12.80 18.37
CA THR A 150 -18.18 14.01 17.86
C THR A 150 -17.04 13.70 16.89
N GLY A 151 -16.36 12.57 17.09
CA GLY A 151 -15.29 12.11 16.21
C GLY A 151 -15.83 11.47 14.93
N GLU A 152 -15.04 11.51 13.86
CA GLU A 152 -15.32 10.83 12.61
C GLU A 152 -14.45 9.59 12.46
N ILE A 153 -14.99 8.57 11.80
CA ILE A 153 -14.25 7.35 11.51
C ILE A 153 -13.35 7.57 10.29
N VAL A 154 -12.07 7.24 10.48
CA VAL A 154 -11.02 7.32 9.44
C VAL A 154 -10.46 5.94 9.14
N GLN A 155 -10.08 5.72 7.88
CA GLN A 155 -9.38 4.51 7.46
C GLN A 155 -7.90 4.58 7.86
N ARG A 156 -7.36 3.49 8.42
CA ARG A 156 -5.96 3.30 8.80
C ARG A 156 -5.46 1.92 8.36
N ARG A 157 -4.13 1.76 8.28
CA ARG A 157 -3.47 0.47 8.01
C ARG A 157 -2.67 0.01 9.22
N SER A 158 -2.81 -1.25 9.58
CA SER A 158 -2.02 -1.88 10.65
C SER A 158 -0.59 -2.18 10.19
N LYS A 159 0.30 -2.51 11.14
CA LYS A 159 1.66 -2.98 10.81
C LYS A 159 1.65 -4.23 9.92
N GLN A 160 0.60 -5.05 10.00
CA GLN A 160 0.41 -6.26 9.19
C GLN A 160 -0.24 -5.97 7.83
N GLY A 161 -0.48 -4.70 7.47
CA GLY A 161 -1.07 -4.30 6.18
C GLY A 161 -2.59 -4.42 6.11
N LYS A 162 -3.26 -4.95 7.15
CA LYS A 162 -4.72 -4.99 7.22
C LYS A 162 -5.28 -3.58 7.42
N THR A 163 -6.26 -3.21 6.59
CA THR A 163 -7.02 -1.97 6.75
C THR A 163 -7.96 -2.11 7.95
N PHE A 164 -8.03 -1.06 8.78
CA PHE A 164 -8.97 -0.94 9.87
C PHE A 164 -9.49 0.50 9.94
N TYR A 165 -10.55 0.72 10.67
CA TYR A 165 -11.22 2.00 10.82
C TYR A 165 -11.14 2.41 12.28
N SER A 166 -10.76 3.65 12.56
CA SER A 166 -10.67 4.16 13.93
C SER A 166 -11.20 5.57 14.04
N CYS A 167 -11.54 5.99 15.26
CA CYS A 167 -11.89 7.38 15.51
C CYS A 167 -10.70 8.32 15.22
N ASN A 168 -10.98 9.48 14.62
CA ASN A 168 -9.97 10.54 14.39
C ASN A 168 -9.47 11.19 15.69
N ARG A 169 -10.25 11.12 16.78
CA ARG A 169 -9.92 11.67 18.11
C ARG A 169 -9.02 10.77 18.96
N TYR A 170 -8.36 9.77 18.38
CA TYR A 170 -7.36 9.00 19.13
C TYR A 170 -6.24 9.93 19.63
N PRO A 171 -5.86 9.94 20.93
CA PRO A 171 -6.09 8.89 21.93
C PRO A 171 -7.37 8.96 22.77
N ASP A 172 -8.14 10.06 22.74
CA ASP A 172 -9.33 10.29 23.57
C ASP A 172 -10.43 9.23 23.33
N CYS A 173 -10.59 8.80 22.07
CA CYS A 173 -11.52 7.76 21.69
C CYS A 173 -10.76 6.61 21.02
N LYS A 174 -10.88 5.41 21.61
CA LYS A 174 -10.15 4.20 21.20
C LYS A 174 -10.98 3.23 20.35
N TRP A 175 -12.14 3.68 19.86
CA TRP A 175 -13.01 2.87 19.01
C TRP A 175 -12.29 2.42 17.73
N ILE A 176 -12.41 1.12 17.42
CA ILE A 176 -11.83 0.46 16.24
C ILE A 176 -12.87 -0.47 15.59
N GLY A 177 -12.93 -0.47 14.26
CA GLY A 177 -13.68 -1.41 13.44
C GLY A 177 -12.81 -2.03 12.36
N ASN A 178 -13.04 -3.30 12.03
CA ASN A 178 -12.27 -4.00 10.99
C ASN A 178 -12.88 -3.81 9.59
N ASP A 179 -14.19 -3.70 9.53
CA ASP A 179 -14.96 -3.57 8.28
C ASP A 179 -15.23 -2.10 7.94
N LYS A 180 -15.60 -1.81 6.69
CA LYS A 180 -15.86 -0.43 6.25
C LYS A 180 -17.24 0.04 6.70
N PRO A 181 -17.36 1.14 7.46
CA PRO A 181 -18.67 1.65 7.87
C PRO A 181 -19.31 2.47 6.74
N VAL A 182 -20.57 2.21 6.42
CA VAL A 182 -21.36 2.93 5.41
C VAL A 182 -22.45 3.72 6.13
N LYS A 183 -22.70 4.97 5.71
CA LYS A 183 -23.73 5.87 6.26
C LYS A 183 -25.16 5.45 5.89
N ILE A 184 -25.53 4.20 6.11
CA ILE A 184 -26.89 3.70 5.92
C ILE A 184 -27.44 3.34 7.28
N ALA A 185 -28.58 3.94 7.62
CA ALA A 185 -29.29 3.63 8.85
C ALA A 185 -29.94 2.24 8.74
N CYS A 186 -29.82 1.42 9.78
CA CYS A 186 -30.44 0.10 9.76
C CYS A 186 -31.98 0.22 9.89
N PRO A 187 -32.78 -0.40 9.00
CA PRO A 187 -34.24 -0.31 9.05
C PRO A 187 -34.86 -0.96 10.29
N ASN A 188 -34.15 -1.90 10.94
CA ASN A 188 -34.69 -2.65 12.07
C ASN A 188 -34.34 -2.04 13.44
N CYS A 189 -33.16 -1.43 13.57
CA CYS A 189 -32.68 -0.91 14.87
C CYS A 189 -32.19 0.54 14.81
N ASN A 190 -32.44 1.23 13.69
CA ASN A 190 -32.06 2.62 13.42
C ASN A 190 -30.60 2.98 13.76
N HIS A 191 -29.70 2.01 13.65
CA HIS A 191 -28.28 2.22 13.94
C HIS A 191 -27.65 3.10 12.85
N PRO A 192 -26.80 4.10 13.20
CA PRO A 192 -26.36 5.16 12.29
C PRO A 192 -25.47 4.73 11.12
N PHE A 193 -24.90 3.53 11.18
CA PHE A 193 -24.08 2.97 10.09
C PHE A 193 -24.17 1.45 10.03
N MET A 194 -23.77 0.90 8.88
CA MET A 194 -23.68 -0.55 8.64
C MET A 194 -22.31 -0.91 8.07
N TRP A 195 -21.88 -2.16 8.27
CA TRP A 195 -20.60 -2.66 7.76
C TRP A 195 -20.72 -3.19 6.34
N GLU A 196 -19.87 -2.74 5.43
CA GLU A 196 -19.71 -3.37 4.11
C GLU A 196 -18.87 -4.65 4.24
N LYS A 197 -19.48 -5.79 3.95
CA LYS A 197 -18.86 -7.12 3.96
C LYS A 197 -18.94 -7.77 2.59
N TYR A 198 -18.05 -8.71 2.35
CA TYR A 198 -18.01 -9.49 1.11
C TYR A 198 -18.15 -10.98 1.41
N SER A 199 -19.04 -11.65 0.69
CA SER A 199 -19.16 -13.11 0.68
C SER A 199 -19.11 -13.63 -0.75
N LYS A 200 -18.47 -14.80 -0.95
CA LYS A 200 -18.37 -15.44 -2.27
C LYS A 200 -19.73 -15.78 -2.90
N THR A 201 -20.76 -16.04 -2.08
CA THR A 201 -22.09 -16.47 -2.53
C THR A 201 -23.06 -15.33 -2.80
N ARG A 202 -22.91 -14.19 -2.13
CA ARG A 202 -23.87 -13.06 -2.16
C ARG A 202 -23.25 -11.73 -2.60
N GLY A 203 -21.97 -11.74 -2.96
CA GLY A 203 -21.23 -10.52 -3.27
C GLY A 203 -21.06 -9.60 -2.07
N THR A 204 -21.09 -8.30 -2.31
CA THR A 204 -21.02 -7.26 -1.28
C THR A 204 -22.38 -7.11 -0.60
N TYR A 205 -22.43 -7.27 0.72
CA TYR A 205 -23.63 -7.07 1.54
C TYR A 205 -23.30 -6.20 2.75
N LYS A 206 -24.31 -5.54 3.30
CA LYS A 206 -24.18 -4.61 4.43
C LYS A 206 -24.72 -5.27 5.68
N LEU A 207 -23.93 -5.31 6.75
CA LEU A 207 -24.30 -5.94 8.02
C LEU A 207 -24.45 -4.90 9.12
N CYS A 208 -25.59 -4.88 9.80
CA CYS A 208 -25.76 -4.03 10.98
C CYS A 208 -24.91 -4.53 12.16
N PRO A 209 -24.12 -3.68 12.84
CA PRO A 209 -23.35 -4.07 14.03
C PRO A 209 -24.22 -4.54 15.19
N ASN A 210 -25.44 -4.00 15.34
CA ASN A 210 -26.29 -4.27 16.49
C ASN A 210 -27.24 -5.47 16.26
N CYS A 211 -28.16 -5.35 15.29
CA CYS A 211 -29.18 -6.37 15.05
C CYS A 211 -28.75 -7.49 14.09
N LYS A 212 -27.53 -7.44 13.54
CA LYS A 212 -27.02 -8.38 12.52
C LYS A 212 -27.91 -8.51 11.27
N THR A 213 -28.87 -7.60 11.08
CA THR A 213 -29.66 -7.53 9.84
C THR A 213 -28.72 -7.26 8.67
N THR A 214 -28.90 -8.03 7.61
CA THR A 214 -28.18 -7.89 6.35
C THR A 214 -29.04 -7.16 5.34
N LEU A 215 -28.45 -6.18 4.67
CA LEU A 215 -28.99 -5.54 3.47
C LEU A 215 -28.07 -5.86 2.31
N GLU A 216 -28.61 -5.97 1.10
CA GLU A 216 -27.82 -6.04 -0.12
C GLU A 216 -27.27 -4.64 -0.48
#